data_AF-A0A958I576-F1
#
_entry.id   AF-A0A958I576-F1
#
_cell.length_a   1.000
_cell.length_b   1.000
_cell.length_c   1.000
_cell.angle_alpha   90.00
_cell.angle_beta   90.00
_cell.angle_gamma   90.00
#
_symmetry.space_group_name_H-M   'P 1'
#
loop_
_entity.id
_entity.type
_entity.pdbx_description
1 polymer ?
#
loop_
_entity_poly.entity_id
_entity_poly.type
_entity_poly.pdbx_seq_one_letter_code
_entity_poly.pdbx_strand_id
1 'polypeptide(L)'
;MVSGFSSGNIELLLESYRSLEREPIRQLESRKSGIDNRIKLFNDLKSKLSALSTLSKDLSYSGTTSFFGKKTASSSDEDYLTVTATSTAVATSTSVFVNQLAKADKVVSSQFTNTGTDIATGLGAGTFNFDVTVNGVATPVSVLLDGTEDNETLLGKVSSAVNNATGAGIRASIIKDSSSTSRMVFTSTETGADYEMTLSDTSGGLLSAIGINDSVAANGTTGGYVYDTSELNAIATIDGITVTSNTNTLEDVVTGLTISLKKQQEIGETPITVNAENDVEGIKEKLQEFIDAYNGVLDFIKTNTAVNT
;
A
#
# COMPACT_ATOMS: atom_id res chain seq x y z
N MET A 1 -20.14 -0.62 -95.43
CA MET A 1 -20.37 -1.26 -94.12
C MET A 1 -19.01 -1.42 -93.45
N VAL A 2 -18.41 -0.35 -92.91
CA VAL A 2 -18.46 0.01 -91.47
C VAL A 2 -19.31 -0.95 -90.63
N SER A 3 -18.65 -1.83 -89.89
CA SER A 3 -18.92 -2.11 -88.46
C SER A 3 -18.03 -3.28 -88.02
N GLY A 4 -17.13 -3.02 -87.09
CA GLY A 4 -16.25 -4.05 -86.55
C GLY A 4 -14.98 -3.50 -85.91
N PHE A 5 -15.00 -2.27 -85.39
CA PHE A 5 -14.07 -1.91 -84.31
C PHE A 5 -14.38 -2.90 -83.17
N SER A 6 -13.59 -3.96 -83.10
CA SER A 6 -13.68 -4.99 -82.07
C SER A 6 -13.66 -4.30 -80.70
N SER A 7 -14.69 -4.54 -79.89
CA SER A 7 -14.80 -4.06 -78.52
C SER A 7 -13.53 -4.32 -77.71
N GLY A 8 -12.79 -5.40 -78.01
CA GLY A 8 -11.51 -5.70 -77.37
C GLY A 8 -10.38 -4.70 -77.67
N ASN A 9 -10.34 -4.05 -78.84
CA ASN A 9 -9.33 -3.04 -79.15
C ASN A 9 -9.68 -1.66 -78.55
N ILE A 10 -10.98 -1.36 -78.39
CA ILE A 10 -11.44 -0.16 -77.68
C ILE A 10 -11.21 -0.34 -76.18
N GLU A 11 -11.46 -1.53 -75.62
CA GLU A 11 -11.18 -1.82 -74.21
C GLU A 11 -9.69 -1.70 -73.91
N LEU A 12 -8.80 -2.28 -74.75
CA LEU A 12 -7.35 -2.15 -74.61
C LEU A 12 -6.84 -0.70 -74.78
N LEU A 13 -7.43 0.07 -75.70
CA LEU A 13 -7.08 1.49 -75.86
C LEU A 13 -7.60 2.32 -74.68
N LEU A 14 -8.80 2.01 -74.17
CA LEU A 14 -9.39 2.63 -72.99
C LEU A 14 -8.58 2.30 -71.73
N GLU A 15 -8.10 1.08 -71.59
CA GLU A 15 -7.22 0.66 -70.49
C GLU A 15 -5.85 1.33 -70.58
N SER A 16 -5.27 1.44 -71.78
CA SER A 16 -4.01 2.15 -71.98
C SER A 16 -4.15 3.66 -71.73
N TYR A 17 -5.24 4.30 -72.16
CA TYR A 17 -5.54 5.71 -71.90
C TYR A 17 -5.80 5.97 -70.41
N ARG A 18 -6.58 5.11 -69.74
CA ARG A 18 -6.80 5.14 -68.29
C ARG A 18 -5.50 4.91 -67.51
N SER A 19 -4.58 4.10 -68.02
CA SER A 19 -3.27 3.88 -67.39
C SER A 19 -2.37 5.11 -67.50
N LEU A 20 -2.44 5.84 -68.62
CA LEU A 20 -1.72 7.09 -68.86
C LEU A 20 -2.29 8.24 -68.00
N GLU A 21 -3.62 8.35 -67.90
CA GLU A 21 -4.30 9.32 -67.02
C GLU A 21 -4.10 9.04 -65.53
N ARG A 22 -3.76 7.79 -65.16
CA ARG A 22 -3.41 7.40 -63.78
C ARG A 22 -1.95 7.66 -63.41
N GLU A 23 -1.07 7.94 -64.37
CA GLU A 23 0.35 8.16 -64.11
C GLU A 23 0.63 9.37 -63.18
N PRO A 24 -0.04 10.52 -63.33
CA PRO A 24 0.08 11.62 -62.36
C PRO A 24 -0.38 11.24 -60.95
N ILE A 25 -1.43 10.41 -60.85
CA ILE A 25 -1.94 9.90 -59.56
C ILE A 25 -0.90 8.99 -58.91
N ARG A 26 -0.28 8.07 -59.67
CA ARG A 26 0.81 7.21 -59.17
C ARG A 26 2.00 8.02 -58.68
N GLN A 27 2.36 9.11 -59.38
CA GLN A 27 3.41 10.01 -58.93
C GLN A 27 3.06 10.72 -57.61
N LEU A 28 1.81 11.16 -57.46
CA LEU A 28 1.33 11.75 -56.20
C LEU A 28 1.27 10.72 -55.06
N GLU A 29 0.84 9.49 -55.32
CA GLU A 29 0.86 8.38 -54.35
C GLU A 29 2.28 8.03 -53.92
N SER A 30 3.23 7.99 -54.86
CA SER A 30 4.65 7.79 -54.57
C SER A 30 5.22 8.93 -53.71
N ARG A 31 4.91 10.20 -54.06
CA ARG A 31 5.30 11.36 -53.26
C ARG A 31 4.69 11.31 -51.86
N LYS A 32 3.40 10.97 -51.75
CA LYS A 32 2.70 10.81 -50.47
C LYS A 32 3.39 9.74 -49.62
N SER A 33 3.66 8.56 -50.17
CA SER A 33 4.38 7.49 -49.49
C SER A 33 5.77 7.93 -49.00
N GLY A 34 6.51 8.69 -49.82
CA GLY A 34 7.78 9.28 -49.43
C GLY A 34 7.68 10.29 -48.28
N ILE A 35 6.64 11.13 -48.27
CA ILE A 35 6.37 12.07 -47.17
C ILE A 35 5.95 11.33 -45.90
N ASP A 36 5.06 10.34 -46.00
CA ASP A 36 4.59 9.54 -44.86
C ASP A 36 5.75 8.80 -44.19
N ASN A 37 6.69 8.26 -44.98
CA ASN A 37 7.92 7.65 -44.46
C ASN A 37 8.81 8.67 -43.76
N ARG A 38 8.99 9.88 -44.32
CA ARG A 38 9.74 10.96 -43.67
C ARG A 38 9.10 11.35 -42.33
N ILE A 39 7.77 11.49 -42.28
CA ILE A 39 7.03 11.83 -41.06
C ILE A 39 7.27 10.77 -39.98
N LYS A 40 7.18 9.48 -40.33
CA LYS A 40 7.47 8.38 -39.40
C LYS A 40 8.89 8.49 -38.85
N LEU A 41 9.89 8.68 -39.71
CA LEU A 41 11.28 8.82 -39.29
C LEU A 41 11.51 10.01 -38.35
N PHE A 42 10.89 11.16 -38.62
CA PHE A 42 10.98 12.32 -37.72
C PHE A 42 10.31 12.07 -36.37
N ASN A 43 9.18 11.37 -36.34
CA ASN A 43 8.50 11.01 -35.10
C ASN A 43 9.31 10.02 -34.25
N ASP A 44 9.97 9.05 -34.90
CA ASP A 44 10.86 8.10 -34.23
C ASP A 44 12.10 8.80 -33.67
N LEU A 45 12.74 9.67 -34.46
CA LEU A 45 13.86 10.49 -33.99
C LEU A 45 13.45 11.38 -32.81
N LYS A 46 12.29 12.05 -32.92
CA LYS A 46 11.75 12.88 -31.84
C LYS A 46 11.55 12.07 -30.57
N SER A 47 11.01 10.86 -30.66
CA SER A 47 10.79 9.99 -29.50
C SER A 47 12.10 9.59 -28.84
N LYS A 48 13.11 9.19 -29.64
CA LYS A 48 14.45 8.85 -29.13
C LYS A 48 15.16 10.04 -28.48
N LEU A 49 15.12 11.21 -29.12
CA LEU A 49 15.68 12.45 -28.54
C LEU A 49 14.96 12.87 -27.27
N SER A 50 13.65 12.67 -27.20
CA SER A 50 12.86 12.97 -25.98
C SER A 50 13.27 12.06 -24.83
N ALA A 51 13.44 10.75 -25.08
CA ALA A 51 13.93 9.80 -24.07
C ALA A 51 15.34 10.17 -23.57
N LEU A 52 16.26 10.47 -24.50
CA LEU A 52 17.62 10.93 -24.15
C LEU A 52 17.61 12.25 -23.35
N SER A 53 16.76 13.20 -23.74
CA SER A 53 16.60 14.49 -23.05
C SER A 53 16.13 14.30 -21.61
N THR A 54 15.15 13.41 -21.38
CA THR A 54 14.67 13.07 -20.03
C THR A 54 15.79 12.47 -19.19
N LEU A 55 16.51 11.47 -19.71
CA LEU A 55 17.63 10.85 -18.98
C LEU A 55 18.74 11.85 -18.67
N SER A 56 19.08 12.72 -19.62
CA SER A 56 20.06 13.80 -19.44
C SER A 56 19.64 14.76 -18.33
N LYS A 57 18.35 15.14 -18.31
CA LYS A 57 17.79 16.00 -17.26
C LYS A 57 17.87 15.32 -15.89
N ASP A 58 17.52 14.05 -15.79
CA ASP A 58 17.58 13.30 -14.53
C ASP A 58 19.01 13.22 -13.97
N LEU A 59 20.00 13.01 -14.84
CA LEU A 59 21.41 13.00 -14.45
C LEU A 59 21.96 14.39 -14.09
N SER A 60 21.29 15.47 -14.51
CA SER A 60 21.71 16.84 -14.20
C SER A 60 21.28 17.33 -12.81
N TYR A 61 20.36 16.62 -12.14
CA TYR A 61 19.90 17.01 -10.81
C TYR A 61 21.01 16.91 -9.76
N SER A 62 21.01 17.85 -8.82
CA SER A 62 21.95 17.95 -7.70
C SER A 62 21.24 17.87 -6.35
N GLY A 63 22.00 17.80 -5.26
CA GLY A 63 21.45 17.70 -3.90
C GLY A 63 20.69 16.39 -3.64
N THR A 64 19.62 16.47 -2.84
CA THR A 64 18.80 15.30 -2.45
C THR A 64 18.01 14.68 -3.61
N THR A 65 17.81 15.43 -4.68
CA THR A 65 17.20 14.96 -5.94
C THR A 65 18.22 14.35 -6.90
N SER A 66 19.52 14.44 -6.59
CA SER A 66 20.56 13.88 -7.44
C SER A 66 20.48 12.36 -7.43
N PHE A 67 20.47 11.78 -8.63
CA PHE A 67 20.55 10.34 -8.78
C PHE A 67 21.84 9.76 -8.19
N PHE A 68 22.94 10.51 -8.23
CA PHE A 68 24.22 10.11 -7.65
C PHE A 68 24.26 10.14 -6.12
N GLY A 69 23.27 10.79 -5.50
CA GLY A 69 23.08 10.80 -4.05
C GLY A 69 22.19 9.67 -3.55
N LYS A 70 21.70 8.77 -4.44
CA LYS A 70 20.84 7.67 -4.02
C LYS A 70 21.55 6.73 -3.06
N LYS A 71 20.78 6.31 -2.07
CA LYS A 71 21.17 5.35 -1.06
C LYS A 71 20.33 4.11 -1.23
N THR A 72 20.92 2.97 -0.91
CA THR A 72 20.21 1.73 -0.73
C THR A 72 20.43 1.25 0.70
N ALA A 73 19.50 0.45 1.21
CA ALA A 73 19.68 -0.24 2.46
C ALA A 73 19.28 -1.70 2.31
N SER A 74 19.95 -2.56 3.07
CA SER A 74 19.70 -4.00 3.11
C SER A 74 19.62 -4.48 4.55
N SER A 75 18.82 -5.53 4.75
CA SER A 75 18.75 -6.29 5.99
C SER A 75 19.47 -7.62 5.80
N SER A 76 20.20 -8.08 6.82
CA SER A 76 20.77 -9.43 6.81
C SER A 76 19.71 -10.53 6.95
N ASP A 77 18.50 -10.17 7.39
CA ASP A 77 17.35 -11.09 7.52
C ASP A 77 16.03 -10.33 7.29
N GLU A 78 15.45 -10.50 6.09
CA GLU A 78 14.22 -9.82 5.68
C GLU A 78 12.94 -10.45 6.21
N ASP A 79 13.01 -11.63 6.84
CA ASP A 79 11.85 -12.25 7.49
C ASP A 79 11.51 -11.53 8.79
N TYR A 80 12.52 -10.96 9.46
CA TYR A 80 12.34 -10.23 10.70
C TYR A 80 12.17 -8.72 10.50
N LEU A 81 12.91 -8.10 9.57
CA LEU A 81 12.74 -6.68 9.24
C LEU A 81 13.20 -6.35 7.83
N THR A 82 12.57 -5.34 7.24
CA THR A 82 13.05 -4.70 6.01
C THR A 82 13.44 -3.27 6.28
N VAL A 83 14.29 -2.70 5.41
CA VAL A 83 14.77 -1.34 5.54
C VAL A 83 14.73 -0.64 4.19
N THR A 84 14.40 0.63 4.20
CA THR A 84 14.58 1.52 3.04
C THR A 84 15.40 2.73 3.46
N ALA A 85 16.14 3.28 2.50
CA ALA A 85 16.97 4.47 2.70
C ALA A 85 16.49 5.61 1.81
N THR A 86 16.48 6.81 2.38
CA THR A 86 16.34 8.07 1.65
C THR A 86 17.71 8.60 1.24
N SER A 87 17.76 9.61 0.37
CA SER A 87 19.03 10.23 -0.06
C SER A 87 19.81 10.94 1.06
N THR A 88 19.19 11.15 2.22
CA THR A 88 19.86 11.70 3.42
C THR A 88 20.48 10.63 4.30
N ALA A 89 20.26 9.34 4.01
CA ALA A 89 20.83 8.26 4.79
C ALA A 89 22.36 8.30 4.75
N VAL A 90 22.96 8.18 5.93
CA VAL A 90 24.42 8.07 6.06
C VAL A 90 24.81 6.62 5.81
N ALA A 91 25.87 6.40 5.02
CA ALA A 91 26.37 5.06 4.80
C ALA A 91 26.91 4.49 6.12
N THR A 92 26.25 3.46 6.65
CA THR A 92 26.52 2.91 7.97
C THR A 92 26.04 1.46 8.06
N SER A 93 26.62 0.72 8.99
CA SER A 93 26.11 -0.58 9.42
C SER A 93 25.59 -0.42 10.84
N THR A 94 24.39 -0.89 11.11
CA THR A 94 23.75 -0.83 12.43
C THR A 94 23.15 -2.18 12.77
N SER A 95 23.22 -2.54 14.05
CA SER A 95 22.61 -3.75 14.60
C SER A 95 21.21 -3.44 15.12
N VAL A 96 20.23 -4.23 14.72
CA VAL A 96 18.83 -4.07 15.13
C VAL A 96 18.35 -5.38 15.74
N PHE A 97 17.85 -5.31 16.97
CA PHE A 97 17.20 -6.42 17.64
C PHE A 97 15.71 -6.11 17.83
N VAL A 98 14.81 -6.94 17.31
CA VAL A 98 13.35 -6.71 17.42
C VAL A 98 12.83 -7.29 18.73
N ASN A 99 12.66 -6.46 19.76
CA ASN A 99 12.22 -6.93 21.08
C ASN A 99 10.71 -7.21 21.14
N GLN A 100 9.90 -6.40 20.49
CA GLN A 100 8.44 -6.47 20.52
C GLN A 100 7.85 -5.80 19.28
N LEU A 101 6.77 -6.35 18.75
CA LEU A 101 5.97 -5.71 17.70
C LEU A 101 4.84 -4.88 18.31
N ALA A 102 4.53 -3.75 17.69
CA ALA A 102 3.34 -2.99 18.02
C ALA A 102 2.08 -3.82 17.73
N LYS A 103 1.11 -3.74 18.64
CA LYS A 103 -0.17 -4.43 18.58
C LYS A 103 -1.30 -3.41 18.66
N ALA A 104 -2.41 -3.72 18.02
CA ALA A 104 -3.65 -2.99 18.22
C ALA A 104 -4.25 -3.45 19.54
N ASP A 105 -4.67 -2.50 20.36
CA ASP A 105 -5.32 -2.82 21.63
C ASP A 105 -6.61 -3.60 21.40
N LYS A 106 -6.92 -4.52 22.33
CA LYS A 106 -8.03 -5.44 22.21
C LYS A 106 -8.71 -5.66 23.55
N VAL A 107 -10.02 -5.47 23.57
CA VAL A 107 -10.88 -5.74 24.71
C VAL A 107 -11.89 -6.81 24.31
N VAL A 108 -12.06 -7.81 25.18
CA VAL A 108 -12.95 -8.95 24.94
C VAL A 108 -13.99 -9.02 26.05
N SER A 109 -15.23 -9.37 25.72
CA SER A 109 -16.28 -9.60 26.72
C SER A 109 -16.11 -10.94 27.44
N SER A 110 -16.90 -11.14 28.49
CA SER A 110 -17.12 -12.49 29.01
C SER A 110 -17.70 -13.42 27.93
N GLN A 111 -17.55 -14.73 28.15
CA GLN A 111 -18.18 -15.75 27.31
C GLN A 111 -19.68 -15.81 27.60
N PHE A 112 -20.48 -15.81 26.54
CA PHE A 112 -21.94 -15.94 26.64
C PHE A 112 -22.44 -17.12 25.83
N THR A 113 -23.43 -17.84 26.37
CA THR A 113 -24.19 -18.84 25.60
C THR A 113 -25.06 -18.11 24.57
N ASN A 114 -24.95 -18.48 23.29
CA ASN A 114 -25.58 -17.75 22.18
C ASN A 114 -27.10 -17.60 22.36
N THR A 115 -27.77 -18.68 22.74
CA THR A 115 -29.22 -18.73 23.00
C THR A 115 -29.61 -18.29 24.41
N GLY A 116 -28.64 -17.89 25.24
CA GLY A 116 -28.92 -17.33 26.56
C GLY A 116 -29.55 -15.96 26.43
N THR A 117 -30.27 -15.52 27.47
CA THR A 117 -30.94 -14.21 27.52
C THR A 117 -30.54 -13.44 28.79
N ASP A 118 -29.49 -13.87 29.48
CA ASP A 118 -29.06 -13.34 30.77
C ASP A 118 -28.66 -11.87 30.68
N ILE A 119 -27.99 -11.43 29.60
CA ILE A 119 -27.65 -10.02 29.40
C ILE A 119 -28.94 -9.19 29.25
N ALA A 120 -29.83 -9.58 28.33
CA ALA A 120 -31.07 -8.85 28.05
C ALA A 120 -32.01 -8.83 29.26
N THR A 121 -32.10 -9.95 30.00
CA THR A 121 -32.92 -10.05 31.23
C THR A 121 -32.36 -9.18 32.34
N GLY A 122 -31.04 -9.08 32.47
CA GLY A 122 -30.38 -8.24 33.47
C GLY A 122 -30.51 -6.75 33.21
N LEU A 123 -30.49 -6.34 31.93
CA LEU A 123 -30.55 -4.94 31.51
C LEU A 123 -31.98 -4.44 31.29
N GLY A 124 -32.88 -5.28 30.79
CA GLY A 124 -34.21 -4.90 30.32
C GLY A 124 -34.20 -4.14 28.99
N ALA A 125 -35.38 -3.69 28.56
CA ALA A 125 -35.54 -2.89 27.34
C ALA A 125 -35.09 -1.44 27.57
N GLY A 126 -34.42 -0.83 26.60
CA GLY A 126 -33.97 0.56 26.70
C GLY A 126 -32.82 0.92 25.76
N THR A 127 -32.37 2.17 25.87
CA THR A 127 -31.17 2.66 25.19
C THR A 127 -30.01 2.73 26.16
N PHE A 128 -28.93 2.04 25.81
CA PHE A 128 -27.71 1.94 26.59
C PHE A 128 -26.63 2.75 25.90
N ASN A 129 -25.89 3.55 26.67
CA ASN A 129 -24.87 4.44 26.13
C ASN A 129 -23.54 4.16 26.83
N PHE A 130 -22.49 4.18 26.05
CA PHE A 130 -21.11 4.12 26.53
C PHE A 130 -20.22 4.96 25.61
N ASP A 131 -19.11 5.42 26.15
CA ASP A 131 -18.10 6.14 25.39
C ASP A 131 -16.95 5.20 25.02
N VAL A 132 -16.49 5.32 23.78
CA VAL A 132 -15.24 4.76 23.29
C VAL A 132 -14.22 5.89 23.25
N THR A 133 -13.15 5.79 24.04
CA THR A 133 -12.05 6.75 24.01
C THR A 133 -10.82 6.10 23.38
N VAL A 134 -10.29 6.70 22.32
CA VAL A 134 -9.02 6.29 21.68
C VAL A 134 -8.20 7.56 21.42
N ASN A 135 -6.91 7.53 21.74
CA ASN A 135 -6.01 8.69 21.57
C ASN A 135 -6.60 9.99 22.16
N GLY A 136 -7.21 9.89 23.34
CA GLY A 136 -7.84 11.00 24.05
C GLY A 136 -9.15 11.53 23.44
N VAL A 137 -9.66 10.94 22.35
CA VAL A 137 -10.91 11.35 21.71
C VAL A 137 -12.04 10.40 22.13
N ALA A 138 -13.02 10.92 22.87
CA ALA A 138 -14.22 10.19 23.27
C ALA A 138 -15.30 10.26 22.18
N THR A 139 -15.81 9.10 21.78
CA THR A 139 -16.91 8.93 20.81
C THR A 139 -18.06 8.17 21.47
N PRO A 140 -19.27 8.76 21.54
CA PRO A 140 -20.42 8.09 22.14
C PRO A 140 -20.97 6.99 21.23
N VAL A 141 -21.41 5.90 21.84
CA VAL A 141 -22.09 4.78 21.19
C VAL A 141 -23.41 4.51 21.90
N SER A 142 -24.49 4.35 21.12
CA SER A 142 -25.83 4.05 21.62
C SER A 142 -26.32 2.71 21.08
N VAL A 143 -26.82 1.85 21.97
CA VAL A 143 -27.39 0.54 21.63
C VAL A 143 -28.83 0.49 22.14
N LEU A 144 -29.77 0.17 21.24
CA LEU A 144 -31.18 -0.05 21.59
C LEU A 144 -31.46 -1.54 21.78
N LEU A 145 -31.94 -1.92 22.96
CA LEU A 145 -32.36 -3.29 23.27
C LEU A 145 -33.87 -3.34 23.51
N ASP A 146 -34.48 -4.41 23.03
CA ASP A 146 -35.89 -4.75 23.20
C ASP A 146 -36.13 -5.52 24.51
N GLY A 147 -35.05 -6.01 25.15
CA GLY A 147 -35.05 -6.73 26.42
C GLY A 147 -35.40 -8.22 26.30
N THR A 148 -35.54 -8.72 25.06
CA THR A 148 -35.94 -10.10 24.76
C THR A 148 -34.96 -10.82 23.84
N GLU A 149 -33.87 -10.16 23.45
CA GLU A 149 -32.85 -10.72 22.58
C GLU A 149 -32.13 -11.88 23.26
N ASP A 150 -31.73 -12.86 22.44
CA ASP A 150 -30.66 -13.76 22.85
C ASP A 150 -29.31 -13.03 22.82
N ASN A 151 -28.32 -13.61 23.49
CA ASN A 151 -27.01 -12.98 23.65
C ASN A 151 -26.32 -12.78 22.30
N GLU A 152 -26.47 -13.70 21.34
CA GLU A 152 -25.88 -13.54 20.00
C GLU A 152 -26.46 -12.32 19.26
N THR A 153 -27.79 -12.17 19.28
CA THR A 153 -28.47 -11.02 18.66
C THR A 153 -28.08 -9.72 19.36
N LEU A 154 -28.02 -9.72 20.69
CA LEU A 154 -27.62 -8.56 21.48
C LEU A 154 -26.19 -8.14 21.13
N LEU A 155 -25.21 -9.05 21.16
CA LEU A 155 -23.84 -8.75 20.77
C LEU A 155 -23.76 -8.25 19.32
N GLY A 156 -24.63 -8.76 18.43
CA GLY A 156 -24.80 -8.26 17.06
C GLY A 156 -25.22 -6.79 16.99
N LYS A 157 -26.18 -6.38 17.83
CA LYS A 157 -26.60 -4.98 17.96
C LYS A 157 -25.47 -4.10 18.47
N VAL A 158 -24.71 -4.55 19.49
CA VAL A 158 -23.54 -3.80 19.99
C VAL A 158 -22.47 -3.66 18.91
N SER A 159 -22.19 -4.72 18.14
CA SER A 159 -21.19 -4.70 17.06
C SER A 159 -21.57 -3.73 15.96
N SER A 160 -22.84 -3.75 15.56
CA SER A 160 -23.38 -2.83 14.57
C SER A 160 -23.29 -1.38 15.05
N ALA A 161 -23.64 -1.11 16.31
CA ALA A 161 -23.59 0.24 16.87
C ALA A 161 -22.17 0.81 16.89
N VAL A 162 -21.18 0.04 17.35
CA VAL A 162 -19.78 0.48 17.35
C VAL A 162 -19.24 0.68 15.94
N ASN A 163 -19.47 -0.26 15.03
CA ASN A 163 -18.96 -0.13 13.67
C ASN A 163 -19.63 1.01 12.87
N ASN A 164 -20.83 1.44 13.27
CA ASN A 164 -21.52 2.60 12.70
C ASN A 164 -21.14 3.93 13.38
N ALA A 165 -20.48 3.90 14.55
CA ALA A 165 -20.01 5.09 15.24
C ALA A 165 -18.80 5.67 14.51
N THR A 166 -19.05 6.70 13.70
CA THR A 166 -18.00 7.37 12.92
C THR A 166 -17.00 8.05 13.85
N GLY A 167 -15.71 7.79 13.62
CA GLY A 167 -14.63 8.37 14.43
C GLY A 167 -14.30 7.62 15.71
N ALA A 168 -14.97 6.50 16.03
CA ALA A 168 -14.73 5.75 17.27
C ALA A 168 -13.32 5.15 17.42
N GLY A 169 -12.51 5.12 16.36
CA GLY A 169 -11.13 4.61 16.42
C GLY A 169 -11.01 3.10 16.69
N ILE A 170 -12.11 2.35 16.69
CA ILE A 170 -12.14 0.90 16.95
C ILE A 170 -13.01 0.16 15.93
N ARG A 171 -12.91 -1.17 15.94
CA ARG A 171 -13.82 -2.12 15.28
C ARG A 171 -14.37 -3.08 16.31
N ALA A 172 -15.63 -3.49 16.12
CA ALA A 172 -16.26 -4.51 16.93
C ALA A 172 -16.55 -5.76 16.08
N SER A 173 -16.33 -6.94 16.67
CA SER A 173 -16.59 -8.22 16.04
C SER A 173 -17.04 -9.25 17.07
N ILE A 174 -17.67 -10.32 16.62
CA ILE A 174 -18.09 -11.42 17.49
C ILE A 174 -17.23 -12.63 17.15
N ILE A 175 -16.56 -13.19 18.15
CA ILE A 175 -15.84 -14.46 18.03
C ILE A 175 -16.72 -15.55 18.64
N LYS A 176 -17.05 -16.55 17.82
CA LYS A 176 -17.67 -17.80 18.27
C LYS A 176 -16.58 -18.71 18.77
N ASP A 177 -16.42 -18.82 20.09
CA ASP A 177 -15.41 -19.70 20.69
C ASP A 177 -15.88 -21.18 20.74
N SER A 178 -17.17 -21.44 20.57
CA SER A 178 -17.72 -22.77 20.26
C SER A 178 -18.97 -22.66 19.36
N SER A 179 -19.61 -23.81 19.07
CA SER A 179 -20.90 -23.82 18.36
C SER A 179 -22.04 -23.17 19.15
N SER A 180 -21.91 -23.04 20.48
CA SER A 180 -22.98 -22.55 21.35
C SER A 180 -22.60 -21.30 22.16
N THR A 181 -21.37 -20.80 22.05
CA THR A 181 -20.88 -19.68 22.84
C THR A 181 -20.14 -18.66 21.97
N SER A 182 -20.26 -17.38 22.37
CA SER A 182 -19.67 -16.24 21.67
C SER A 182 -19.14 -15.19 22.64
N ARG A 183 -18.26 -14.34 22.11
CA ARG A 183 -17.71 -13.16 22.78
C ARG A 183 -17.70 -11.98 21.84
N MET A 184 -17.90 -10.81 22.42
CA MET A 184 -17.63 -9.55 21.76
C MET A 184 -16.14 -9.26 21.83
N VAL A 185 -15.57 -8.76 20.74
CA VAL A 185 -14.19 -8.30 20.67
C VAL A 185 -14.17 -6.91 20.05
N PHE A 186 -13.65 -5.97 20.80
CA PHE A 186 -13.32 -4.64 20.34
C PHE A 186 -11.82 -4.58 20.04
N THR A 187 -11.43 -3.92 18.95
CA THR A 187 -10.03 -3.80 18.55
C THR A 187 -9.78 -2.39 18.03
N SER A 188 -8.73 -1.75 18.54
CA SER A 188 -8.27 -0.46 18.03
C SER A 188 -7.94 -0.53 16.54
N THR A 189 -8.20 0.53 15.79
CA THR A 189 -7.84 0.56 14.36
C THR A 189 -6.35 0.80 14.14
N GLU A 190 -5.67 1.35 15.15
CA GLU A 190 -4.25 1.66 15.14
C GLU A 190 -3.52 0.82 16.19
N THR A 191 -2.20 0.71 16.06
CA THR A 191 -1.34 0.02 17.03
C THR A 191 -0.69 1.00 17.99
N GLY A 192 -0.20 0.51 19.13
CA GLY A 192 0.55 1.32 20.08
C GLY A 192 -0.25 1.82 21.27
N ALA A 193 0.47 2.20 22.32
CA ALA A 193 -0.08 2.62 23.60
C ALA A 193 -0.87 3.93 23.50
N ASP A 194 -0.53 4.82 22.58
CA ASP A 194 -1.30 6.06 22.36
C ASP A 194 -2.73 5.76 21.84
N TYR A 195 -2.94 4.58 21.27
CA TYR A 195 -4.23 4.11 20.76
C TYR A 195 -4.83 3.00 21.62
N GLU A 196 -4.37 2.87 22.87
CA GLU A 196 -5.07 2.14 23.92
C GLU A 196 -6.50 2.68 24.02
N MET A 197 -7.45 1.77 24.10
CA MET A 197 -8.86 2.14 24.11
C MET A 197 -9.41 2.12 25.53
N THR A 198 -10.34 3.01 25.84
CA THR A 198 -11.11 2.95 27.08
C THR A 198 -12.59 2.88 26.74
N LEU A 199 -13.29 1.94 27.37
CA LEU A 199 -14.72 1.71 27.18
C LEU A 199 -15.44 1.99 28.50
N SER A 200 -16.27 3.02 28.54
CA SER A 200 -16.92 3.44 29.80
C SER A 200 -18.43 3.60 29.64
N ASP A 201 -19.20 2.91 30.49
CA ASP A 201 -20.66 3.04 30.51
C ASP A 201 -21.06 4.46 30.96
N THR A 202 -21.81 5.17 30.12
CA THR A 202 -22.38 6.48 30.46
C THR A 202 -23.82 6.36 30.96
N SER A 203 -24.55 5.34 30.50
CA SER A 203 -25.87 5.00 31.05
C SER A 203 -26.26 3.54 30.77
N GLY A 204 -26.84 2.87 31.76
CA GLY A 204 -27.50 1.57 31.60
C GLY A 204 -26.61 0.35 31.83
N GLY A 205 -25.28 0.48 31.92
CA GLY A 205 -24.40 -0.59 32.40
C GLY A 205 -24.16 -1.74 31.41
N LEU A 206 -24.26 -1.46 30.10
CA LEU A 206 -24.15 -2.49 29.07
C LEU A 206 -22.76 -3.12 29.04
N LEU A 207 -21.69 -2.32 29.12
CA LEU A 207 -20.32 -2.83 29.14
C LEU A 207 -20.10 -3.71 30.38
N SER A 208 -20.55 -3.24 31.54
CA SER A 208 -20.50 -4.04 32.76
C SER A 208 -21.28 -5.35 32.64
N ALA A 209 -22.44 -5.36 31.98
CA ALA A 209 -23.24 -6.57 31.78
C ALA A 209 -22.58 -7.59 30.84
N ILE A 210 -21.80 -7.12 29.87
CA ILE A 210 -20.98 -8.01 29.03
C ILE A 210 -19.62 -8.35 29.66
N GLY A 211 -19.39 -7.95 30.91
CA GLY A 211 -18.17 -8.26 31.65
C GLY A 211 -16.95 -7.44 31.24
N ILE A 212 -17.18 -6.24 30.68
CA ILE A 212 -16.13 -5.25 30.44
C ILE A 212 -16.22 -4.22 31.55
N ASN A 213 -15.20 -4.21 32.39
CA ASN A 213 -14.97 -3.22 33.43
C ASN A 213 -13.55 -2.66 33.26
N ASP A 214 -13.34 -1.42 33.70
CA ASP A 214 -12.09 -0.71 33.44
C ASP A 214 -10.87 -1.49 33.96
N SER A 215 -9.85 -1.60 33.11
CA SER A 215 -8.49 -2.07 33.42
C SER A 215 -8.36 -3.48 33.99
N VAL A 216 -9.32 -4.38 33.77
CA VAL A 216 -9.17 -5.81 34.12
C VAL A 216 -8.61 -6.59 32.94
N ALA A 217 -7.58 -7.40 33.18
CA ALA A 217 -7.05 -8.32 32.17
C ALA A 217 -8.04 -9.47 31.91
N ALA A 218 -8.24 -9.82 30.64
CA ALA A 218 -9.06 -10.96 30.26
C ALA A 218 -8.44 -12.26 30.76
N ASN A 219 -9.26 -13.16 31.32
CA ASN A 219 -8.79 -14.45 31.81
C ASN A 219 -9.85 -15.54 31.64
N GLY A 220 -9.51 -16.56 30.83
CA GLY A 220 -10.40 -17.69 30.58
C GLY A 220 -11.74 -17.24 30.00
N THR A 221 -12.82 -17.41 30.75
CA THR A 221 -14.19 -17.00 30.37
C THR A 221 -14.57 -15.57 30.75
N THR A 222 -13.71 -14.87 31.48
CA THR A 222 -13.94 -13.50 31.94
C THR A 222 -13.50 -12.48 30.89
N GLY A 223 -14.28 -11.41 30.71
CA GLY A 223 -13.92 -10.28 29.87
C GLY A 223 -12.79 -9.43 30.44
N GLY A 224 -12.24 -8.55 29.59
CA GLY A 224 -11.15 -7.65 29.94
C GLY A 224 -10.25 -7.28 28.75
N TYR A 225 -9.18 -6.57 29.04
CA TYR A 225 -8.10 -6.21 28.12
C TYR A 225 -7.22 -7.42 27.85
N VAL A 226 -6.87 -7.65 26.58
CA VAL A 226 -6.07 -8.81 26.15
C VAL A 226 -4.57 -8.58 26.34
N TYR A 227 -4.14 -7.32 26.26
CA TYR A 227 -2.74 -6.90 26.39
C TYR A 227 -2.62 -5.85 27.49
N ASP A 228 -1.50 -5.83 28.19
CA ASP A 228 -1.13 -4.69 29.02
C ASP A 228 -0.66 -3.52 28.14
N THR A 229 -0.82 -2.28 28.61
CA THR A 229 -0.38 -1.07 27.88
C THR A 229 1.09 -1.14 27.46
N SER A 230 1.96 -1.76 28.25
CA SER A 230 3.38 -1.96 27.93
C SER A 230 3.65 -2.90 26.76
N GLU A 231 2.67 -3.72 26.38
CA GLU A 231 2.77 -4.69 25.28
C GLU A 231 2.28 -4.13 23.93
N LEU A 232 1.74 -2.91 23.90
CA LEU A 232 1.12 -2.34 22.71
C LEU A 232 2.11 -1.69 21.74
N ASN A 233 3.23 -1.16 22.24
CA ASN A 233 4.23 -0.50 21.41
C ASN A 233 5.21 -1.48 20.77
N ALA A 234 5.72 -1.14 19.60
CA ALA A 234 6.93 -1.77 19.07
C ALA A 234 8.12 -1.35 19.92
N ILE A 235 9.00 -2.31 20.21
CA ILE A 235 10.26 -2.08 20.91
C ILE A 235 11.35 -2.73 20.09
N ALA A 236 12.39 -1.97 19.76
CA ALA A 236 13.58 -2.46 19.12
C ALA A 236 14.82 -1.90 19.80
N THR A 237 15.92 -2.63 19.74
CA THR A 237 17.22 -2.17 20.23
C THR A 237 18.14 -1.96 19.04
N ILE A 238 18.56 -0.72 18.81
CA ILE A 238 19.41 -0.32 17.68
C ILE A 238 20.77 0.11 18.23
N ASP A 239 21.83 -0.63 17.91
CA ASP A 239 23.19 -0.43 18.45
C ASP A 239 23.23 -0.30 19.99
N GLY A 240 22.39 -1.08 20.66
CA GLY A 240 22.25 -1.08 22.12
C GLY A 240 21.32 -0.01 22.68
N ILE A 241 20.72 0.84 21.84
CA ILE A 241 19.76 1.88 22.24
C ILE A 241 18.35 1.34 22.07
N THR A 242 17.57 1.29 23.15
CA THR A 242 16.15 0.92 23.07
C THR A 242 15.32 2.05 22.49
N VAL A 243 14.52 1.72 21.50
CA VAL A 243 13.61 2.61 20.78
C VAL A 243 12.21 2.04 20.89
N THR A 244 11.23 2.93 21.06
CA THR A 244 9.81 2.60 21.18
C THR A 244 9.02 3.34 20.11
N SER A 245 8.03 2.68 19.52
CA SER A 245 7.14 3.26 18.52
C SER A 245 5.72 2.73 18.68
N ASN A 246 4.72 3.54 18.33
CA ASN A 246 3.33 3.08 18.24
C ASN A 246 3.12 2.13 17.07
N THR A 247 3.98 2.14 16.05
CA THR A 247 3.83 1.33 14.84
C THR A 247 4.99 0.36 14.64
N ASN A 248 4.80 -0.65 13.79
CA ASN A 248 5.87 -1.54 13.35
C ASN A 248 6.79 -0.90 12.29
N THR A 249 6.63 0.39 11.99
CA THR A 249 7.52 1.13 11.09
C THR A 249 8.27 2.19 11.90
N LEU A 250 9.57 2.00 12.03
CA LEU A 250 10.47 2.94 12.69
C LEU A 250 10.96 3.95 11.65
N GLU A 251 10.37 5.14 11.66
CA GLU A 251 10.76 6.26 10.79
C GLU A 251 11.73 7.18 11.52
N ASP A 252 12.81 7.60 10.84
CA ASP A 252 13.78 8.59 11.30
C ASP A 252 14.48 8.29 12.65
N VAL A 253 14.38 7.05 13.13
CA VAL A 253 15.11 6.57 14.31
C VAL A 253 16.62 6.52 14.03
N VAL A 254 16.98 6.12 12.81
CA VAL A 254 18.30 6.33 12.24
C VAL A 254 18.12 7.27 11.07
N THR A 255 18.90 8.37 11.03
CA THR A 255 18.69 9.45 10.06
C THR A 255 18.63 8.93 8.63
N GLY A 256 17.50 9.17 7.97
CA GLY A 256 17.25 8.81 6.58
C GLY A 256 16.92 7.32 6.35
N LEU A 257 16.77 6.51 7.39
CA LEU A 257 16.29 5.12 7.29
C LEU A 257 14.85 4.99 7.77
N THR A 258 14.11 4.12 7.10
CA THR A 258 12.81 3.61 7.55
C THR A 258 12.92 2.10 7.70
N ILE A 259 12.74 1.60 8.93
CA ILE A 259 12.86 0.18 9.28
C ILE A 259 11.47 -0.38 9.55
N SER A 260 11.02 -1.35 8.76
CA SER A 260 9.74 -2.06 8.98
C SER A 260 9.99 -3.38 9.70
N LEU A 261 9.48 -3.50 10.92
CA LEU A 261 9.55 -4.68 11.76
C LEU A 261 8.46 -5.67 11.35
N LYS A 262 8.81 -6.95 11.19
CA LYS A 262 7.89 -8.01 10.75
C LYS A 262 7.74 -9.12 11.77
N LYS A 263 8.79 -9.44 12.51
CA LYS A 263 8.81 -10.54 13.47
C LYS A 263 9.63 -10.16 14.70
N GLN A 264 9.13 -10.53 15.87
CA GLN A 264 9.86 -10.43 17.13
C GLN A 264 10.98 -11.47 17.19
N GLN A 265 12.13 -11.07 17.74
CA GLN A 265 13.24 -11.95 18.05
C GLN A 265 13.11 -12.56 19.44
N GLU A 266 13.54 -13.81 19.56
CA GLU A 266 13.59 -14.52 20.84
C GLU A 266 14.85 -14.16 21.63
N ILE A 267 14.78 -14.24 22.95
CA ILE A 267 15.93 -13.96 23.82
C ILE A 267 17.08 -14.92 23.46
N GLY A 268 18.24 -14.34 23.13
CA GLY A 268 19.45 -15.09 22.76
C GLY A 268 19.67 -15.22 21.25
N GLU A 269 18.72 -14.79 20.41
CA GLU A 269 18.98 -14.63 18.97
C GLU A 269 20.01 -13.52 18.69
N THR A 270 20.69 -13.61 17.54
CA THR A 270 21.64 -12.58 17.12
C THR A 270 20.91 -11.36 16.55
N PRO A 271 21.32 -10.12 16.86
CA PRO A 271 20.78 -8.94 16.20
C PRO A 271 20.96 -8.98 14.68
N ILE A 272 19.99 -8.41 13.98
CA ILE A 272 19.97 -8.30 12.52
C ILE A 272 20.84 -7.12 12.11
N THR A 273 21.69 -7.33 11.10
CA THR A 273 22.54 -6.26 10.57
C THR A 273 21.78 -5.52 9.48
N VAL A 274 21.65 -4.21 9.63
CA VAL A 274 21.13 -3.29 8.63
C VAL A 274 22.29 -2.49 8.06
N ASN A 275 22.46 -2.54 6.74
CA ASN A 275 23.50 -1.78 6.04
C ASN A 275 22.84 -0.73 5.16
N ALA A 276 23.31 0.51 5.26
CA ALA A 276 22.99 1.59 4.35
C ALA A 276 24.25 1.99 3.57
N GLU A 277 24.13 2.16 2.26
CA GLU A 277 25.26 2.49 1.40
C GLU A 277 24.83 3.31 0.18
N ASN A 278 25.82 3.75 -0.61
CA ASN A 278 25.52 4.37 -1.90
C ASN A 278 24.99 3.31 -2.87
N ASP A 279 23.94 3.65 -3.61
CA ASP A 279 23.35 2.77 -4.62
C ASP A 279 24.20 2.76 -5.90
N VAL A 280 25.39 2.15 -5.82
CA VAL A 280 26.36 2.13 -6.93
C VAL A 280 25.82 1.35 -8.14
N GLU A 281 25.09 0.27 -7.91
CA GLU A 281 24.50 -0.53 -8.99
C GLU A 281 23.37 0.22 -9.68
N GLY A 282 22.44 0.84 -8.95
CA GLY A 282 21.45 1.72 -9.54
C GLY A 282 22.09 2.87 -10.32
N ILE A 283 23.19 3.44 -9.79
CA ILE A 283 24.00 4.45 -10.49
C ILE A 283 24.49 3.94 -11.86
N LYS A 284 25.09 2.75 -11.90
CA LYS A 284 25.58 2.14 -13.15
C LYS A 284 24.46 1.86 -14.14
N GLU A 285 23.34 1.30 -13.68
CA GLU A 285 22.20 0.99 -14.56
C GLU A 285 21.68 2.24 -15.26
N LYS A 286 21.51 3.35 -14.55
CA LYS A 286 21.04 4.61 -15.15
C LYS A 286 22.03 5.22 -16.13
N LEU A 287 23.33 5.11 -15.84
CA LEU A 287 24.37 5.54 -16.78
C LEU A 287 24.35 4.68 -18.04
N GLN A 288 24.13 3.37 -17.90
CA GLN A 288 23.96 2.46 -19.03
C GLN A 288 22.72 2.82 -19.86
N GLU A 289 21.57 3.07 -19.23
CA GLU A 289 20.36 3.54 -19.91
C GLU A 289 20.61 4.81 -20.73
N PHE A 290 21.36 5.77 -20.17
CA PHE A 290 21.74 6.99 -20.87
C PHE A 290 22.64 6.71 -22.08
N ILE A 291 23.67 5.86 -21.92
CA ILE A 291 24.57 5.45 -23.01
C ILE A 291 23.78 4.78 -24.12
N ASP A 292 22.86 3.88 -23.78
CA ASP A 292 22.04 3.15 -24.74
C ASP A 292 21.08 4.09 -25.49
N ALA A 293 20.45 5.04 -24.78
CA ALA A 293 19.62 6.06 -25.41
C ALA A 293 20.42 6.95 -26.38
N TYR A 294 21.64 7.35 -25.98
CA TYR A 294 22.53 8.14 -26.82
C TYR A 294 22.96 7.38 -28.08
N ASN A 295 23.43 6.14 -27.92
CA ASN A 295 23.81 5.28 -29.04
C ASN A 295 22.61 4.99 -29.95
N GLY A 296 21.43 4.76 -29.37
CA GLY A 296 20.19 4.56 -30.13
C GLY A 296 19.77 5.75 -30.97
N VAL A 297 20.09 6.99 -30.57
CA VAL A 297 19.92 8.19 -31.40
C VAL A 297 20.96 8.22 -32.52
N LEU A 298 22.24 7.99 -32.20
CA LEU A 298 23.32 7.99 -33.20
C LEU A 298 23.10 6.96 -34.30
N ASP A 299 22.74 5.74 -33.92
CA ASP A 299 22.51 4.65 -34.88
C ASP A 299 21.27 4.93 -35.73
N PHE A 300 20.21 5.49 -35.15
CA PHE A 300 19.04 5.90 -35.93
C PHE A 300 19.41 6.95 -36.98
N ILE A 301 20.22 7.96 -36.62
CA ILE A 301 20.70 8.96 -37.58
C ILE A 301 21.54 8.26 -38.66
N LYS A 302 22.58 7.51 -38.28
CA LYS A 302 23.47 6.82 -39.23
C LYS A 302 22.71 5.95 -40.21
N THR A 303 21.80 5.08 -39.75
CA THR A 303 21.02 4.18 -40.59
C THR A 303 20.11 4.92 -41.56
N ASN A 304 19.47 6.00 -41.12
CA ASN A 304 18.48 6.72 -41.92
C ASN A 304 19.05 7.87 -42.75
N THR A 305 20.32 8.23 -42.54
CA THR A 305 21.06 9.20 -43.38
C THR A 305 22.13 8.55 -44.26
N ALA A 306 22.33 7.22 -44.14
CA ALA A 306 23.24 6.50 -45.02
C ALA A 306 22.74 6.58 -46.47
N VAL A 307 23.61 7.05 -47.37
CA VAL A 307 23.34 7.01 -48.81
C VAL A 307 23.60 5.58 -49.27
N ASN A 308 22.55 4.83 -49.63
CA ASN A 308 22.72 3.55 -50.32
C ASN A 308 23.29 3.84 -51.72
N THR A 309 24.61 3.62 -51.87
CA THR A 309 25.30 3.53 -53.17
C THR A 309 25.06 2.19 -53.83
#